data_AF-A0A192H1Y4-F1
#
_entry.id   AF-A0A192H1Y4-F1
#
_cell.length_a   1.000
_cell.length_b   1.000
_cell.length_c   1.000
_cell.angle_alpha   90.00
_cell.angle_beta   90.00
_cell.angle_gamma   90.00
#
_symmetry.space_group_name_H-M   'P 1'
#
loop_
_entity.id
_entity.type
_entity.pdbx_description
1 polymer ?
#
loop_
_entity_poly.entity_id
_entity_poly.type
_entity_poly.pdbx_seq_one_letter_code
_entity_poly.pdbx_strand_id
1 'polypeptide(L)'
;MLEEERKQIDEIDRQLTALFEQRLAVSKKIATVKHQQKMSLTNPTRETEVIQAQTKNLSDQTLAPYLTDWYRSTMLLSKQYQANVIKKLRQ
;
A
#
# COMPACT_ATOMS: atom_id res chain seq x y z
N MET A 1 16.68 22.05 18.43
CA MET A 1 16.66 22.61 17.07
C MET A 1 16.56 21.49 16.05
N LEU A 2 15.34 21.07 15.74
CA LEU A 2 14.91 20.24 14.58
C LEU A 2 13.39 20.47 14.34
N GLU A 3 12.83 21.56 14.88
CA GLU A 3 11.38 21.71 15.01
C GLU A 3 10.72 22.01 13.67
N GLU A 4 11.40 22.71 12.78
CA GLU A 4 10.88 23.03 11.46
C GLU A 4 10.88 21.80 10.56
N GLU A 5 11.95 21.01 10.58
CA GLU A 5 12.04 19.74 9.86
C GLU A 5 10.99 18.74 10.34
N ARG A 6 10.73 18.69 11.66
CA ARG A 6 9.67 17.86 12.23
C ARG A 6 8.28 18.30 11.79
N LYS A 7 7.99 19.61 11.77
CA LYS A 7 6.71 20.13 11.25
C LYS A 7 6.49 19.77 9.78
N GLN A 8 7.56 19.79 8.98
CA GLN A 8 7.49 19.36 7.57
C GLN A 8 7.17 17.86 7.47
N ILE A 9 7.81 17.02 8.28
CA ILE A 9 7.47 15.59 8.36
C ILE A 9 6.02 15.40 8.80
N ASP A 10 5.55 16.12 9.81
CA ASP A 10 4.16 16.00 10.31
C ASP A 10 3.12 16.38 9.23
N GLU A 11 3.43 17.32 8.35
CA GLU A 11 2.60 17.65 7.19
C GLU A 11 2.62 16.51 6.14
N ILE A 12 3.79 15.99 5.83
CA ILE A 12 3.94 14.85 4.90
C ILE A 12 3.17 13.64 5.44
N ASP A 13 3.30 13.32 6.73
CA ASP A 13 2.66 12.17 7.36
C ASP A 13 1.14 12.28 7.37
N ARG A 14 0.59 13.50 7.50
CA ARG A 14 -0.85 13.74 7.35
C ARG A 14 -1.33 13.40 5.93
N GLN A 15 -0.57 13.78 4.91
CA GLN A 15 -0.90 13.45 3.52
C GLN A 15 -0.74 11.94 3.25
N LEU A 16 0.32 11.32 3.77
CA LEU A 16 0.53 9.87 3.66
C LEU A 16 -0.60 9.09 4.33
N THR A 17 -1.09 9.55 5.49
CA THR A 17 -2.22 8.93 6.19
C THR A 17 -3.49 9.00 5.34
N ALA A 18 -3.82 10.17 4.79
CA ALA A 18 -4.98 10.32 3.93
C ALA A 18 -4.89 9.42 2.67
N LEU A 19 -3.71 9.32 2.06
CA LEU A 19 -3.46 8.44 0.92
C LEU A 19 -3.55 6.96 1.30
N PHE A 20 -3.08 6.59 2.49
CA PHE A 20 -3.16 5.24 3.01
C PHE A 20 -4.61 4.80 3.21
N GLU A 21 -5.45 5.64 3.79
CA GLU A 21 -6.89 5.38 3.95
C GLU A 21 -7.59 5.19 2.60
N GLN A 22 -7.32 6.08 1.63
CA GLN A 22 -7.83 5.95 0.27
C GLN A 22 -7.40 4.63 -0.37
N ARG A 23 -6.13 4.25 -0.20
CA ARG A 23 -5.60 2.98 -0.72
C ARG A 23 -6.28 1.77 -0.08
N LEU A 24 -6.56 1.79 1.23
CA LEU A 24 -7.30 0.71 1.91
C LEU A 24 -8.77 0.66 1.50
N ALA A 25 -9.42 1.79 1.24
CA ALA A 25 -10.78 1.82 0.72
C ALA A 25 -10.87 1.13 -0.66
N VAL A 26 -9.88 1.35 -1.54
CA VAL A 26 -9.77 0.62 -2.82
C VAL A 26 -9.45 -0.86 -2.57
N SER A 27 -8.54 -1.16 -1.63
CA SER A 27 -8.21 -2.53 -1.22
C SER A 27 -9.44 -3.31 -0.75
N LYS A 28 -10.36 -2.67 -0.02
CA LYS A 28 -11.65 -3.25 0.40
C LYS A 28 -12.48 -3.68 -0.81
N LYS A 29 -12.63 -2.79 -1.81
CA LYS A 29 -13.37 -3.07 -3.05
C LYS A 29 -12.76 -4.27 -3.78
N ILE A 30 -11.43 -4.31 -3.89
CA ILE A 30 -10.69 -5.44 -4.46
C ILE A 30 -10.98 -6.74 -3.69
N ALA A 31 -11.00 -6.69 -2.36
CA ALA A 31 -11.32 -7.85 -1.52
C ALA A 31 -12.70 -8.44 -1.85
N THR A 32 -13.71 -7.58 -1.98
CA THR A 32 -15.08 -7.99 -2.32
C THR A 32 -15.15 -8.66 -3.69
N VAL A 33 -14.51 -8.07 -4.71
CA VAL A 33 -14.45 -8.66 -6.07
C VAL A 33 -13.74 -10.00 -6.05
N LYS A 34 -12.56 -10.08 -5.42
CA LYS A 34 -11.80 -11.33 -5.30
C LYS A 34 -12.60 -12.42 -4.58
N HIS A 35 -13.38 -12.05 -3.55
CA HIS A 35 -14.23 -13.00 -2.84
C HIS A 35 -15.34 -13.55 -3.73
N GLN A 36 -16.07 -12.68 -4.43
CA GLN A 36 -17.13 -13.06 -5.36
C GLN A 36 -16.61 -13.97 -6.48
N GLN A 37 -15.41 -13.68 -6.99
CA GLN A 37 -14.77 -14.43 -8.08
C GLN A 37 -13.89 -15.59 -7.60
N LYS A 38 -13.83 -15.88 -6.29
CA LYS A 38 -12.98 -16.91 -5.68
C LYS A 38 -11.49 -16.80 -6.05
N MET A 39 -10.99 -15.58 -6.26
CA MET A 39 -9.60 -15.32 -6.62
C MET A 39 -8.66 -15.31 -5.40
N SER A 40 -7.39 -15.61 -5.63
CA SER A 40 -6.34 -15.51 -4.61
C SER A 40 -6.11 -14.07 -4.14
N LEU A 41 -5.82 -13.90 -2.84
CA LEU A 41 -5.42 -12.63 -2.27
C LEU A 41 -4.04 -12.17 -2.77
N THR A 42 -3.15 -13.10 -3.10
CA THR A 42 -1.79 -12.81 -3.53
C THR A 42 -1.68 -12.84 -5.05
N ASN A 43 -1.04 -11.82 -5.63
CA ASN A 43 -0.67 -11.81 -7.05
C ASN A 43 0.78 -11.31 -7.17
N PRO A 44 1.78 -12.22 -7.13
CA PRO A 44 3.19 -11.85 -7.10
C PRO A 44 3.64 -11.05 -8.34
N THR A 45 3.11 -11.38 -9.51
CA THR A 45 3.39 -10.66 -10.77
C THR A 45 2.94 -9.21 -10.65
N ARG A 46 1.71 -8.98 -10.21
CA ARG A 46 1.17 -7.62 -10.05
C ARG A 46 1.90 -6.81 -8.98
N GLU A 47 2.27 -7.45 -7.87
CA GLU A 47 3.06 -6.82 -6.80
C GLU A 47 4.44 -6.36 -7.33
N THR A 48 5.08 -7.19 -8.15
CA THR A 48 6.38 -6.88 -8.77
C THR A 48 6.28 -5.74 -9.77
N GLU A 49 5.27 -5.75 -10.65
CA GLU A 49 5.03 -4.68 -11.63
C GLU A 49 4.82 -3.31 -10.96
N VAL A 50 4.04 -3.27 -9.86
CA VAL A 50 3.81 -2.03 -9.12
C VAL A 50 5.11 -1.51 -8.52
N ILE A 51 5.89 -2.36 -7.86
CA ILE A 51 7.18 -1.96 -7.28
C ILE A 51 8.09 -1.40 -8.37
N GLN A 52 8.25 -2.12 -9.49
CA GLN A 52 9.10 -1.69 -10.60
C GLN A 52 8.63 -0.37 -11.23
N ALA A 53 7.32 -0.19 -11.40
CA ALA A 53 6.79 1.05 -11.95
C ALA A 53 7.08 2.25 -11.03
N GLN A 54 6.96 2.05 -9.72
CA GLN A 54 7.14 3.13 -8.74
C GLN A 54 8.62 3.47 -8.53
N THR A 55 9.51 2.47 -8.49
CA THR A 55 10.96 2.73 -8.37
C THR A 55 11.52 3.40 -9.63
N LYS A 56 11.02 3.07 -10.83
CA LYS A 56 11.39 3.75 -12.08
C LYS A 56 11.02 5.24 -12.11
N ASN A 57 10.01 5.65 -11.34
CA ASN A 57 9.55 7.04 -11.29
C ASN A 57 10.36 7.89 -10.29
N LEU A 58 11.27 7.31 -9.51
CA LEU A 58 12.13 8.06 -8.62
C LEU A 58 13.11 8.94 -9.42
N SER A 59 13.20 10.22 -9.05
CA SER A 59 14.24 11.11 -9.57
C SER A 59 15.61 10.72 -9.05
N ASP A 60 15.71 10.28 -7.79
CA ASP A 60 16.91 9.73 -7.20
C ASP A 60 16.79 8.20 -7.06
N GLN A 61 17.52 7.49 -7.93
CA GLN A 61 17.50 6.03 -7.98
C GLN A 61 18.19 5.37 -6.78
N THR A 62 18.97 6.11 -5.99
CA THR A 62 19.57 5.56 -4.75
C THR A 62 18.49 5.22 -3.71
N LEU A 63 17.30 5.81 -3.82
CA LEU A 63 16.16 5.56 -2.94
C LEU A 63 15.36 4.29 -3.31
N ALA A 64 15.65 3.66 -4.45
CA ALA A 64 14.87 2.52 -4.95
C ALA A 64 14.78 1.31 -3.99
N PRO A 65 15.85 0.91 -3.26
CA PRO A 65 15.75 -0.16 -2.27
C PRO A 65 14.75 0.16 -1.16
N TYR A 66 14.77 1.39 -0.64
CA TYR A 66 13.87 1.82 0.42
C TYR A 66 12.41 1.88 -0.05
N LEU A 67 12.17 2.42 -1.24
CA LEU A 67 10.82 2.46 -1.81
C LEU A 67 10.28 1.05 -2.10
N THR A 68 11.15 0.12 -2.49
CA THR A 68 10.78 -1.29 -2.67
C THR A 68 10.25 -1.90 -1.38
N ASP A 69 10.95 -1.71 -0.26
CA ASP A 69 10.55 -2.27 1.03
C ASP A 69 9.29 -1.60 1.60
N TRP A 70 9.13 -0.29 1.35
CA TRP A 70 7.88 0.42 1.63
C TRP A 70 6.68 -0.20 0.92
N TYR A 71 6.79 -0.46 -0.38
CA TYR A 71 5.69 -1.05 -1.16
C TYR A 71 5.40 -2.49 -0.75
N ARG A 72 6.43 -3.30 -0.49
CA ARG A 72 6.25 -4.67 0.04
C ARG A 72 5.47 -4.67 1.35
N SER A 73 5.84 -3.80 2.28
CA SER A 73 5.17 -3.65 3.58
C SER A 73 3.73 -3.16 3.41
N THR A 74 3.52 -2.14 2.58
CA THR A 74 2.20 -1.59 2.30
C THR A 74 1.26 -2.61 1.64
N MET A 75 1.79 -3.44 0.73
CA MET A 75 1.04 -4.54 0.10
C MET A 75 0.69 -5.65 1.10
N LEU A 76 1.62 -6.00 2.00
CA LEU A 76 1.36 -6.96 3.07
C LEU A 76 0.19 -6.50 3.96
N LEU A 77 0.24 -5.26 4.46
CA LEU A 77 -0.83 -4.67 5.27
C LEU A 77 -2.17 -4.67 4.53
N SER A 78 -2.14 -4.40 3.23
CA SER A 78 -3.35 -4.42 2.41
C SER A 78 -3.94 -5.81 2.24
N LYS A 79 -3.10 -6.84 2.08
CA LYS A 79 -3.56 -8.24 2.03
C LYS A 79 -4.15 -8.68 3.36
N GLN A 80 -3.54 -8.28 4.49
CA GLN A 80 -4.09 -8.53 5.82
C GLN A 80 -5.47 -7.88 5.99
N TYR A 81 -5.61 -6.63 5.57
CA TYR A 81 -6.89 -5.94 5.59
C TYR A 81 -7.93 -6.62 4.67
N GLN A 82 -7.54 -7.01 3.45
CA GLN A 82 -8.41 -7.77 2.53
C GLN A 82 -8.88 -9.09 3.17
N ALA A 83 -7.99 -9.85 3.82
CA ALA A 83 -8.34 -11.08 4.50
C ALA A 83 -9.38 -10.85 5.61
N ASN A 84 -9.20 -9.79 6.42
CA ASN A 84 -10.17 -9.39 7.44
C ASN A 84 -11.53 -9.02 6.85
N VAL A 85 -11.56 -8.29 5.72
CA VAL A 85 -12.81 -7.96 5.02
C VAL A 85 -13.50 -9.22 4.52
N ILE A 86 -12.78 -10.13 3.86
CA ILE A 86 -13.34 -11.39 3.37
C ILE A 86 -13.87 -12.25 4.52
N LYS A 87 -13.17 -12.31 5.65
CA LYS A 87 -13.65 -13.02 6.85
C LYS A 87 -15.00 -12.48 7.31
N LYS A 88 -15.17 -11.15 7.36
CA LYS A 88 -16.44 -10.50 7.73
C LYS A 88 -17.56 -10.72 6.71
N LEU A 89 -17.25 -10.91 5.42
CA LEU A 89 -18.26 -11.18 4.38
C LEU A 89 -18.80 -12.62 4.41
N ARG A 90 -18.10 -13.54 5.09
CA ARG A 90 -18.48 -14.96 5.22
C ARG A 90 -19.25 -15.26 6.51
N GLN A 91 -19.32 -14.29 7.42
CA GLN A 91 -20.09 -14.35 8.67
C GLN A 91 -21.50 -13.84 8.41
#